data_AF-A0A2V7W5F4-F1
#
_entry.id   AF-A0A2V7W5F4-F1
#
_cell.length_a   1.000
_cell.length_b   1.000
_cell.length_c   1.000
_cell.angle_alpha   90.00
_cell.angle_beta   90.00
_cell.angle_gamma   90.00
#
_symmetry.space_group_name_H-M   'P 1'
#
loop_
_entity.id
_entity.type
_entity.pdbx_description
1 polymer ?
#
loop_
_entity_poly.entity_id
_entity_poly.type
_entity_poly.pdbx_seq_one_letter_code
_entity_poly.pdbx_strand_id
1 'polypeptide(L)'
;MTPQVLYVYAIGRSGHAVPERMEVVDGSNHIAAVDVDGLTAFYTAVDAVEFSQPVIDSRSKDVEWLGAIGYRHQSVMAALMQGGTVIPLRAFTLFATETTLRNHLHSERQLFKKILERLDGKQEWTLRIEFDPSRWSEALVRRVDELRRLAGEIDRAAAGKAFLLRKKLDEEKKRASREAEQKVVAWPEDWPATRWLNRANSAAAPFRRSTC
;
A
#
# COMPACT_ATOMS: atom_id res chain seq x y z
N MET A 1 15.68 -34.25 1.15
CA MET A 1 14.95 -33.05 0.69
C MET A 1 13.84 -32.80 1.69
N THR A 2 13.78 -31.61 2.26
CA THR A 2 12.65 -31.22 3.11
C THR A 2 11.39 -31.07 2.25
N PRO A 3 10.20 -31.30 2.81
CA PRO A 3 8.95 -31.05 2.10
C PRO A 3 8.89 -29.59 1.66
N GLN A 4 8.38 -29.33 0.46
CA GLN A 4 8.25 -27.99 -0.10
C GLN A 4 6.79 -27.56 -0.20
N VAL A 5 6.56 -26.26 -0.08
CA VAL A 5 5.29 -25.59 -0.40
C VAL A 5 5.56 -24.46 -1.39
N LEU A 6 4.52 -23.97 -2.05
CA LEU A 6 4.64 -22.92 -3.04
C LEU A 6 4.29 -21.57 -2.42
N TYR A 7 5.24 -20.66 -2.36
CA TYR A 7 5.01 -19.25 -2.06
C TYR A 7 4.60 -18.54 -3.34
N VAL A 8 3.34 -18.12 -3.43
CA VAL A 8 2.76 -17.52 -4.64
C VAL A 8 2.73 -16.01 -4.52
N TYR A 9 3.33 -15.36 -5.51
CA TYR A 9 3.56 -13.93 -5.58
C TYR A 9 2.39 -13.20 -6.21
N ALA A 10 1.99 -13.62 -7.41
CA ALA A 10 0.96 -12.97 -8.19
C ALA A 10 0.33 -13.92 -9.20
N ILE A 11 -0.79 -13.47 -9.77
CA ILE A 11 -1.47 -14.11 -10.88
C ILE A 11 -1.49 -13.15 -12.07
N GLY A 12 -1.00 -13.58 -13.22
CA GLY A 12 -0.99 -12.84 -14.48
C GLY A 12 -1.73 -13.58 -15.60
N ARG A 13 -1.66 -13.05 -16.82
CA ARG A 13 -2.12 -13.76 -18.02
C ARG A 13 -1.05 -14.73 -18.53
N SER A 14 -1.46 -15.83 -19.16
CA SER A 14 -0.53 -16.71 -19.86
C SER A 14 0.33 -15.95 -20.86
N GLY A 15 1.62 -16.27 -20.90
CA GLY A 15 2.63 -15.57 -21.69
C GLY A 15 3.26 -14.35 -21.00
N HIS A 16 2.83 -14.00 -19.79
CA HIS A 16 3.50 -12.98 -18.99
C HIS A 16 4.90 -13.42 -18.59
N ALA A 17 5.89 -12.56 -18.82
CA ALA A 17 7.29 -12.90 -18.65
C ALA A 17 7.66 -13.16 -17.18
N VAL A 18 8.40 -14.24 -16.93
CA VAL A 18 8.98 -14.50 -15.61
C VAL A 18 10.24 -13.64 -15.45
N PRO A 19 10.38 -12.86 -14.36
CA PRO A 19 11.60 -12.10 -14.12
C PRO A 19 12.83 -13.01 -13.99
N GLU A 20 13.93 -12.63 -14.63
CA GLU A 20 15.18 -13.38 -14.54
C GLU A 20 16.03 -12.94 -13.34
N ARG A 21 16.58 -13.93 -12.61
CA ARG A 21 17.68 -13.78 -11.63
C ARG A 21 17.51 -12.64 -10.62
N MET A 22 16.50 -12.77 -9.76
CA MET A 22 16.31 -11.92 -8.60
C MET A 22 16.28 -12.76 -7.33
N GLU A 23 16.83 -12.24 -6.23
CA GLU A 23 16.71 -12.88 -4.92
C GLU A 23 15.25 -12.94 -4.47
N VAL A 24 14.75 -14.15 -4.21
CA VAL A 24 13.36 -14.41 -3.82
C VAL A 24 13.25 -14.72 -2.33
N VAL A 25 12.04 -14.90 -1.80
CA VAL A 25 11.80 -14.89 -0.34
C VAL A 25 12.63 -15.88 0.49
N ASP A 26 13.00 -17.03 -0.08
CA ASP A 26 13.85 -18.04 0.57
C ASP A 26 15.37 -17.79 0.39
N GLY A 27 15.76 -16.67 -0.21
CA GLY A 27 17.15 -16.31 -0.51
C GLY A 27 17.72 -16.97 -1.77
N SER A 28 16.96 -17.84 -2.46
CA SER A 28 17.35 -18.36 -3.77
C SER A 28 17.12 -17.31 -4.86
N ASN A 29 17.28 -17.68 -6.13
CA ASN A 29 17.07 -16.79 -7.28
C ASN A 29 16.09 -17.33 -8.32
N HIS A 30 15.24 -18.29 -7.93
CA HIS A 30 14.36 -18.99 -8.85
C HIS A 30 12.89 -18.61 -8.63
N ILE A 31 12.27 -18.13 -9.71
CA ILE A 31 10.83 -17.93 -9.82
C ILE A 31 10.35 -18.94 -10.86
N ALA A 32 9.40 -19.77 -10.46
CA ALA A 32 8.67 -20.68 -11.33
C ALA A 32 7.32 -20.07 -11.69
N ALA A 33 6.72 -20.60 -12.75
CA ALA A 33 5.42 -20.21 -13.24
C ALA A 33 4.60 -21.44 -13.60
N VAL A 34 3.30 -21.40 -13.33
CA VAL A 34 2.36 -22.44 -13.75
C VAL A 34 1.19 -21.85 -14.51
N ASP A 35 0.97 -22.36 -15.72
CA ASP A 35 -0.13 -21.95 -16.59
C ASP A 35 -1.35 -22.86 -16.43
N VAL A 36 -2.52 -22.22 -16.29
CA VAL A 36 -3.85 -22.86 -16.24
C VAL A 36 -4.90 -21.93 -16.88
N ASP A 37 -5.64 -22.42 -17.87
CA ASP A 37 -6.78 -21.73 -18.47
C ASP A 37 -6.52 -20.28 -18.96
N GLY A 38 -5.29 -19.98 -19.40
CA GLY A 38 -4.90 -18.64 -19.83
C GLY A 38 -4.48 -17.70 -18.69
N LEU A 39 -4.29 -18.23 -17.48
CA LEU A 39 -3.71 -17.55 -16.32
C LEU A 39 -2.35 -18.17 -15.99
N THR A 40 -1.46 -17.37 -15.42
CA THR A 40 -0.16 -17.79 -14.90
C THR A 40 -0.07 -17.43 -13.42
N ALA A 41 0.28 -18.38 -12.55
CA ALA A 41 0.71 -18.06 -11.19
C ALA A 41 2.24 -18.09 -11.08
N PHE A 42 2.82 -17.06 -10.48
CA PHE A 42 4.26 -16.94 -10.24
C PHE A 42 4.58 -17.33 -8.80
N TYR A 43 5.54 -18.22 -8.60
CA TYR A 43 5.83 -18.77 -7.28
C TYR A 43 7.30 -19.16 -7.10
N THR A 44 7.70 -19.35 -5.84
CA THR A 44 8.94 -20.04 -5.47
C THR A 44 8.57 -21.24 -4.60
N ALA A 45 9.22 -22.38 -4.83
CA ALA A 45 9.09 -23.52 -3.93
C ALA A 45 9.99 -23.30 -2.71
N VAL A 46 9.39 -23.20 -1.53
CA VAL A 46 10.06 -22.87 -0.27
C VAL A 46 9.98 -24.06 0.69
N ASP A 47 10.86 -24.07 1.69
CA ASP A 47 10.85 -25.09 2.74
C ASP A 47 9.55 -25.03 3.56
N ALA A 48 8.84 -26.16 3.63
CA ALA A 48 7.53 -26.22 4.29
C ALA A 48 7.62 -26.06 5.81
N VAL A 49 8.76 -26.34 6.42
CA VAL A 49 8.97 -26.19 7.87
C VAL A 49 9.28 -24.72 8.17
N GLU A 50 10.20 -24.10 7.44
CA GLU A 50 10.57 -22.68 7.62
C GLU A 50 9.38 -21.75 7.36
N PHE A 51 8.57 -22.04 6.36
CA PHE A 51 7.37 -21.26 6.02
C PHE A 51 6.09 -21.82 6.65
N SER A 52 6.21 -22.65 7.69
CA SER A 52 5.05 -23.13 8.43
C SER A 52 4.44 -22.03 9.31
N GLN A 53 3.13 -22.10 9.56
CA GLN A 53 2.45 -21.14 10.42
C GLN A 53 3.11 -20.98 11.80
N PRO A 54 3.51 -22.07 12.52
CA PRO A 54 4.17 -21.92 13.82
C PRO A 54 5.50 -21.16 13.75
N VAL A 55 6.30 -21.38 12.70
CA VAL A 55 7.57 -20.67 12.51
C VAL A 55 7.31 -19.20 12.18
N ILE A 56 6.40 -18.92 11.24
CA ILE A 56 5.99 -17.55 10.90
C ILE A 56 5.49 -16.81 12.15
N ASP A 57 4.65 -17.43 12.97
CA ASP A 57 4.13 -16.83 14.20
C ASP A 57 5.24 -16.55 15.21
N SER A 58 6.17 -17.49 15.39
CA SER A 58 7.32 -17.30 16.29
C SER A 58 8.27 -16.19 15.83
N ARG A 59 8.45 -16.04 14.51
CA ARG A 59 9.30 -15.02 13.89
C ARG A 59 8.56 -13.71 13.59
N SER A 60 7.26 -13.61 13.88
CA SER A 60 6.46 -12.41 13.60
C SER A 60 6.94 -11.15 14.35
N LYS A 61 7.72 -11.33 15.43
CA LYS A 61 8.34 -10.23 16.19
C LYS A 61 9.75 -9.88 15.70
N ASP A 62 10.33 -10.69 14.83
CA ASP A 62 11.61 -10.45 14.20
C ASP A 62 11.41 -9.51 13.00
N VAL A 63 11.64 -8.22 13.26
CA VAL A 63 11.46 -7.14 12.28
C VAL A 63 12.44 -7.29 11.12
N GLU A 64 13.65 -7.80 11.35
CA GLU A 64 14.65 -7.95 10.31
C GLU A 64 14.29 -9.09 9.36
N TRP A 65 13.87 -10.23 9.90
CA TRP A 65 13.41 -11.36 9.10
C TRP A 65 12.15 -11.02 8.29
N LEU A 66 11.14 -10.39 8.93
CA LEU A 66 9.93 -9.95 8.23
C LEU A 66 10.23 -8.88 7.18
N GLY A 67 11.11 -7.93 7.51
CA GLY A 67 11.55 -6.88 6.60
C GLY A 67 12.24 -7.44 5.35
N ALA A 68 13.12 -8.42 5.51
CA ALA A 68 13.78 -9.09 4.40
C ALA A 68 12.79 -9.84 3.49
N ILE A 69 11.84 -10.60 4.06
CA ILE A 69 10.81 -11.27 3.27
C ILE A 69 9.92 -10.26 2.54
N GLY A 70 9.47 -9.21 3.24
CA GLY A 70 8.66 -8.15 2.66
C GLY A 70 9.36 -7.49 1.48
N TYR A 71 10.62 -7.09 1.67
CA TYR A 71 11.42 -6.47 0.62
C TYR A 71 11.60 -7.37 -0.61
N ARG A 72 11.91 -8.65 -0.41
CA ARG A 72 12.09 -9.60 -1.52
C ARG A 72 10.77 -9.87 -2.25
N HIS A 73 9.67 -10.02 -1.52
CA HIS A 73 8.33 -10.14 -2.11
C HIS A 73 7.99 -8.92 -2.97
N GLN A 74 8.20 -7.70 -2.45
CA GLN A 74 7.93 -6.46 -3.18
C GLN A 74 8.85 -6.29 -4.39
N SER A 75 10.10 -6.72 -4.29
CA SER A 75 11.03 -6.70 -5.42
C SER A 75 10.54 -7.58 -6.58
N VAL A 76 10.08 -8.80 -6.27
CA VAL A 76 9.48 -9.71 -7.26
C VAL A 76 8.20 -9.10 -7.84
N MET A 77 7.33 -8.50 -7.01
CA MET A 77 6.14 -7.80 -7.47
C MET A 77 6.46 -6.68 -8.44
N ALA A 78 7.41 -5.81 -8.10
CA ALA A 78 7.81 -4.70 -8.95
C ALA A 78 8.34 -5.19 -10.30
N ALA A 79 9.12 -6.27 -10.32
CA ALA A 79 9.60 -6.87 -11.56
C ALA A 79 8.47 -7.48 -12.40
N LEU A 80 7.52 -8.19 -11.77
CA LEU A 80 6.36 -8.73 -12.47
C LEU A 80 5.48 -7.64 -13.08
N MET A 81 5.25 -6.54 -12.36
CA MET A 81 4.47 -5.39 -12.84
C MET A 81 5.12 -4.67 -14.02
N GLN A 82 6.45 -4.75 -14.19
CA GLN A 82 7.13 -4.24 -15.38
C GLN A 82 6.84 -5.07 -16.64
N GLY A 83 6.55 -6.36 -16.48
CA GLY A 83 6.24 -7.28 -17.57
C GLY A 83 4.78 -7.20 -18.07
N GLY A 84 3.89 -6.52 -17.34
CA GLY A 84 2.47 -6.43 -17.67
C GLY A 84 1.56 -6.42 -16.45
N THR A 85 0.26 -6.57 -16.69
CA THR A 85 -0.76 -6.55 -15.63
C THR A 85 -0.77 -7.86 -14.84
N VAL A 86 -0.62 -7.74 -13.52
CA VAL A 86 -0.70 -8.84 -12.56
C VAL A 86 -1.63 -8.50 -11.40
N ILE A 87 -2.18 -9.53 -10.76
CA ILE A 87 -2.89 -9.45 -9.49
C ILE A 87 -1.88 -9.80 -8.39
N PRO A 88 -1.42 -8.82 -7.59
CA PRO A 88 -0.52 -9.11 -6.48
C PRO A 88 -1.26 -9.90 -5.39
N LEU A 89 -0.65 -10.97 -4.89
CA LEU A 89 -1.15 -11.71 -3.74
C LEU A 89 -0.47 -11.20 -2.46
N ARG A 90 -1.11 -11.42 -1.32
CA ARG A 90 -0.52 -11.03 -0.04
C ARG A 90 0.74 -11.84 0.22
N ALA A 91 1.72 -11.23 0.89
CA ALA A 91 2.87 -11.96 1.40
C ALA A 91 2.41 -13.17 2.24
N PHE A 92 3.16 -14.27 2.15
CA PHE A 92 2.82 -15.56 2.76
C PHE A 92 1.56 -16.24 2.20
N THR A 93 1.21 -15.96 0.94
CA THR A 93 0.21 -16.79 0.24
C THR A 93 0.86 -18.13 -0.16
N LEU A 94 0.56 -19.18 0.61
CA LEU A 94 1.18 -20.50 0.46
C LEU A 94 0.19 -21.54 -0.09
N PHE A 95 0.66 -22.38 -1.01
CA PHE A 95 -0.06 -23.55 -1.51
C PHE A 95 0.73 -24.82 -1.22
N ALA A 96 0.04 -25.89 -0.82
CA ALA A 96 0.70 -27.15 -0.46
C ALA A 96 1.42 -27.80 -1.66
N THR A 97 0.82 -27.75 -2.85
CA THR A 97 1.35 -28.36 -4.07
C THR A 97 0.95 -27.58 -5.31
N GLU A 98 1.66 -27.81 -6.42
CA GLU A 98 1.27 -27.27 -7.73
C GLU A 98 -0.14 -27.71 -8.13
N THR A 99 -0.55 -28.94 -7.82
CA THR A 99 -1.92 -29.43 -8.06
C THR A 99 -2.97 -28.56 -7.34
N THR A 100 -2.75 -28.23 -6.07
CA THR A 100 -3.68 -27.35 -5.32
C THR A 100 -3.74 -25.94 -5.91
N LEU A 101 -2.60 -25.39 -6.37
CA LEU A 101 -2.54 -24.09 -7.03
C LEU A 101 -3.27 -24.12 -8.38
N ARG A 102 -3.04 -25.15 -9.20
CA ARG A 102 -3.72 -25.33 -10.49
C ARG A 102 -5.24 -25.43 -10.31
N ASN A 103 -5.70 -26.21 -9.33
CA ASN A 103 -7.13 -26.34 -9.04
C ASN A 103 -7.75 -25.01 -8.62
N HIS A 104 -7.05 -24.21 -7.82
CA HIS A 104 -7.50 -22.88 -7.41
C HIS A 104 -7.59 -21.90 -8.59
N LEU A 105 -6.58 -21.88 -9.47
CA LEU A 105 -6.63 -21.09 -10.70
C LEU A 105 -7.81 -21.48 -11.59
N HIS A 106 -8.07 -22.78 -11.74
CA HIS A 106 -9.19 -23.28 -12.53
C HIS A 106 -10.56 -22.89 -11.94
N SER A 107 -10.74 -23.05 -10.63
CA SER A 107 -12.02 -22.76 -9.96
C SER A 107 -12.34 -21.27 -10.00
N GLU A 108 -11.34 -20.41 -9.78
CA GLU A 108 -11.48 -18.95 -9.73
C GLU A 108 -11.18 -18.26 -11.08
N ARG A 109 -11.06 -19.03 -12.17
CA ARG A 109 -10.57 -18.50 -13.46
C ARG A 109 -11.32 -17.26 -13.96
N GLN A 110 -12.64 -17.24 -13.80
CA GLN A 110 -13.47 -16.13 -14.26
C GLN A 110 -13.28 -14.88 -13.42
N LEU A 111 -13.07 -15.04 -12.11
CA LEU A 111 -12.78 -13.94 -11.20
C LEU A 111 -11.44 -13.29 -11.58
N PHE A 112 -10.38 -14.08 -11.70
CA PHE A 112 -9.05 -13.55 -12.02
C PHE A 112 -9.00 -12.88 -13.40
N LYS A 113 -9.62 -13.47 -14.43
CA LYS A 113 -9.70 -12.84 -15.76
C LYS A 113 -10.41 -11.49 -15.71
N LYS A 114 -11.54 -11.39 -15.01
CA LYS A 114 -12.28 -10.14 -14.85
C LYS A 114 -11.46 -9.06 -14.10
N ILE A 115 -10.70 -9.46 -13.08
CA ILE A 115 -9.81 -8.53 -12.36
C ILE A 115 -8.69 -8.06 -13.30
N LEU A 116 -8.02 -8.97 -14.01
CA LEU A 116 -6.97 -8.62 -14.97
C LEU A 116 -7.46 -7.70 -16.09
N GLU A 117 -8.66 -7.92 -16.62
CA GLU A 117 -9.30 -7.03 -17.59
C GLU A 117 -9.56 -5.64 -17.01
N ARG A 118 -10.03 -5.57 -15.76
CA ARG A 118 -10.25 -4.29 -15.08
C ARG A 118 -8.96 -3.53 -14.82
N LEU A 119 -7.86 -4.23 -14.55
CA LEU A 119 -6.56 -3.63 -14.24
C LEU A 119 -5.71 -3.33 -15.49
N ASP A 120 -6.08 -3.86 -16.64
CA ASP A 120 -5.29 -3.75 -17.87
C ASP A 120 -5.05 -2.28 -18.27
N GLY A 121 -3.79 -1.95 -18.54
CA GLY A 121 -3.35 -0.57 -18.86
C GLY A 121 -3.50 0.44 -17.71
N LYS A 122 -3.73 0.01 -16.46
CA LYS A 122 -3.86 0.88 -15.28
C LYS A 122 -2.64 0.78 -14.38
N GLN A 123 -2.42 1.83 -13.60
CA GLN A 123 -1.42 1.87 -12.54
C GLN A 123 -2.06 2.33 -11.24
N GLU A 124 -1.64 1.73 -10.12
CA GLU A 124 -2.03 2.15 -8.78
C GLU A 124 -1.10 3.25 -8.29
N TRP A 125 -1.69 4.28 -7.68
CA TRP A 125 -0.96 5.40 -7.09
C TRP A 125 -1.49 5.67 -5.69
N THR A 126 -0.59 5.84 -4.74
CA THR A 126 -0.91 6.29 -3.39
C THR A 126 -0.49 7.75 -3.24
N LEU A 127 -1.45 8.64 -3.01
CA LEU A 127 -1.20 10.03 -2.67
C LEU A 127 -1.18 10.19 -1.14
N ARG A 128 -0.05 10.61 -0.59
CA ARG A 128 0.06 10.99 0.82
C ARG A 128 0.16 12.50 0.92
N ILE A 129 -0.78 13.11 1.64
CA ILE A 129 -0.78 14.55 1.94
C ILE A 129 -0.44 14.69 3.42
N GLU A 130 0.58 15.50 3.71
CA GLU A 130 1.01 15.80 5.07
C GLU A 130 0.94 17.30 5.31
N PHE A 131 0.52 17.67 6.51
CA PHE A 131 0.51 19.05 6.96
C PHE A 131 1.50 19.23 8.10
N ASP A 132 2.18 20.37 8.12
CA ASP A 132 2.87 20.83 9.32
C ASP A 132 1.81 21.15 10.39
N PRO A 133 1.82 20.46 11.56
CA PRO A 133 0.76 20.61 12.56
C PRO A 133 0.60 22.03 13.08
N SER A 134 1.70 22.76 13.24
CA SER A 134 1.71 24.13 13.76
C SER A 134 1.13 25.10 12.73
N ARG A 135 1.61 25.04 11.48
CA ARG A 135 1.10 25.87 10.38
C ARG A 135 -0.36 25.58 10.08
N TRP A 136 -0.78 24.33 10.18
CA TRP A 136 -2.17 23.93 10.02
C TRP A 136 -3.06 24.55 11.10
N SER A 137 -2.67 24.42 12.36
CA SER A 137 -3.37 25.02 13.51
C SER A 137 -3.48 26.54 13.39
N GLU A 138 -2.39 27.23 13.03
CA GLU A 138 -2.38 28.68 12.81
C GLU A 138 -3.29 29.09 11.64
N ALA A 139 -3.25 28.34 10.53
CA ALA A 139 -4.10 28.59 9.38
C ALA A 139 -5.58 28.43 9.72
N LEU A 140 -5.94 27.42 10.53
CA LEU A 140 -7.31 27.22 11.02
C LEU A 140 -7.76 28.40 11.87
N VAL A 141 -6.97 28.82 12.87
CA VAL A 141 -7.31 29.99 13.72
C VAL A 141 -7.48 31.26 12.87
N ARG A 142 -6.61 31.45 11.88
CA ARG A 142 -6.67 32.62 11.00
C ARG A 142 -7.89 32.58 10.07
N ARG A 143 -8.27 31.43 9.51
CA ARG A 143 -9.27 31.33 8.43
C ARG A 143 -10.68 31.01 8.90
N VAL A 144 -10.83 30.39 10.06
CA VAL A 144 -12.14 30.03 10.60
C VAL A 144 -12.59 31.12 11.56
N ASP A 145 -13.70 31.80 11.23
CA ASP A 145 -14.14 32.98 11.98
C ASP A 145 -14.44 32.67 13.46
N GLU A 146 -15.05 31.52 13.76
CA GLU A 146 -15.31 31.10 15.14
C GLU A 146 -14.01 30.88 15.94
N LEU A 147 -12.97 30.33 15.33
CA LEU A 147 -11.66 30.16 15.99
C LEU A 147 -10.97 31.49 16.22
N ARG A 148 -11.04 32.39 15.23
CA ARG A 148 -10.50 33.76 15.36
C ARG A 148 -11.20 34.52 16.48
N ARG A 149 -12.52 34.40 16.59
CA ARG A 149 -13.35 35.00 17.64
C ARG A 149 -12.97 34.46 19.02
N LEU A 150 -12.89 33.13 19.18
CA LEU A 150 -12.51 32.50 20.44
C LEU A 150 -11.09 32.88 20.88
N ALA A 151 -10.13 32.96 19.95
CA ALA A 151 -8.79 33.43 20.25
C ALA A 151 -8.80 34.87 20.81
N GLY A 152 -9.53 35.79 20.16
CA GLY A 152 -9.65 37.17 20.64
C GLY A 152 -10.39 37.33 21.97
N GLU A 153 -11.34 36.44 22.29
CA GLU A 153 -12.00 36.43 23.60
C GLU A 153 -11.10 35.93 24.72
N ILE A 154 -10.23 34.96 24.43
CA ILE A 154 -9.24 34.46 25.39
C ILE A 154 -8.29 35.59 25.79
N ASP A 155 -7.80 36.37 24.82
CA ASP A 155 -6.85 37.47 25.06
C ASP A 155 -7.41 38.56 25.99
N ARG A 156 -8.74 38.68 26.08
CA ARG A 156 -9.44 39.68 26.90
C ARG A 156 -10.08 39.10 28.16
N ALA A 157 -9.97 37.80 28.40
CA ALA A 157 -10.66 37.11 29.49
C ALA A 157 -9.81 37.02 30.76
N ALA A 158 -10.46 37.13 31.93
CA ALA A 158 -9.84 36.79 33.21
C ALA A 158 -9.45 35.29 33.25
N ALA A 159 -8.40 34.95 34.01
CA ALA A 159 -7.73 33.63 33.97
C ALA A 159 -8.68 32.42 34.01
N GLY A 160 -9.70 32.42 34.88
CA GLY A 160 -10.67 31.33 34.98
C GLY A 160 -11.57 31.17 33.73
N LYS A 161 -12.02 32.29 33.15
CA LYS A 161 -12.79 32.29 31.89
C LYS A 161 -11.90 31.93 30.69
N ALA A 162 -10.65 32.39 30.68
CA ALA A 162 -9.67 32.09 29.65
C ALA A 162 -9.38 30.59 29.55
N PHE A 163 -9.33 29.87 30.68
CA PHE A 163 -9.17 28.40 30.70
C PHE A 163 -10.32 27.68 29.97
N LEU A 164 -11.57 28.01 30.31
CA LEU A 164 -12.75 27.42 29.66
C LEU A 164 -12.80 27.74 28.16
N LEU A 165 -12.45 28.98 27.78
CA LEU A 165 -12.37 29.39 26.39
C LEU A 165 -11.25 28.68 25.62
N ARG A 166 -10.09 28.41 26.25
CA ARG A 166 -9.01 27.60 25.64
C ARG A 166 -9.47 26.18 25.34
N LYS A 167 -10.13 25.54 26.31
CA LYS A 167 -10.72 24.20 26.11
C LYS A 167 -11.75 24.20 24.97
N LYS A 168 -12.59 25.23 24.90
CA LYS A 168 -13.54 25.41 23.80
C LYS A 168 -12.82 25.60 22.46
N LEU A 169 -11.79 26.44 22.40
CA LEU A 169 -10.97 26.66 21.21
C LEU A 169 -10.33 25.35 20.72
N ASP A 170 -9.83 24.50 21.61
CA ASP A 170 -9.20 23.23 21.22
C ASP A 170 -10.21 22.23 20.63
N GLU A 171 -11.41 22.12 21.21
CA GLU A 171 -12.48 21.29 20.63
C GLU A 171 -12.97 21.82 19.28
N GLU A 172 -13.12 23.14 19.17
CA GLU A 172 -13.48 23.82 17.93
C GLU A 172 -12.40 23.65 16.85
N LYS A 173 -11.12 23.72 17.22
CA LYS A 173 -9.99 23.44 16.32
C LYS A 173 -10.02 22.01 15.81
N LYS A 174 -10.28 21.02 16.68
CA LYS A 174 -10.41 19.62 16.25
C LYS A 174 -11.55 19.44 15.24
N ARG A 175 -12.69 20.10 15.47
CA ARG A 175 -13.82 20.07 14.53
C ARG A 175 -13.45 20.70 13.18
N ALA A 176 -12.92 21.92 13.20
CA ALA A 176 -12.51 22.64 12.01
C ALA A 176 -11.40 21.91 11.22
N SER A 177 -10.47 21.25 11.91
CA SER A 177 -9.43 20.41 11.31
C SER A 177 -10.04 19.26 10.51
N ARG A 178 -10.95 18.48 11.12
CA ARG A 178 -11.63 17.37 10.45
C ARG A 178 -12.41 17.81 9.21
N GLU A 179 -13.14 18.93 9.31
CA GLU A 179 -13.88 19.49 8.19
C GLU A 179 -12.96 19.95 7.04
N ALA A 180 -11.84 20.59 7.38
CA ALA A 180 -10.88 21.07 6.39
C ALA A 180 -10.10 19.90 5.74
N GLU A 181 -9.74 18.88 6.50
CA GLU A 181 -9.12 17.64 6.01
C GLU A 181 -10.03 16.92 5.02
N GLN A 182 -11.33 16.78 5.34
CA GLN A 182 -12.30 16.18 4.41
C GLN A 182 -12.38 16.92 3.08
N LYS A 183 -12.30 18.25 3.10
CA LYS A 183 -12.27 19.05 1.86
C LYS A 183 -10.98 18.84 1.06
N VAL A 184 -9.84 18.66 1.73
CA VAL A 184 -8.58 18.35 1.04
C VAL A 184 -8.62 16.95 0.43
N VAL A 185 -9.21 15.98 1.11
CA VAL A 185 -9.36 14.60 0.59
C VAL A 185 -10.36 14.51 -0.56
N ALA A 186 -11.39 15.35 -0.59
CA ALA A 186 -12.36 15.40 -1.69
C ALA A 186 -11.83 16.15 -2.92
N TRP A 187 -10.85 17.05 -2.76
CA TRP A 187 -10.26 17.84 -3.84
C TRP A 187 -9.76 17.03 -5.07
N PRO A 188 -9.12 15.85 -4.92
CA PRO A 188 -8.59 15.09 -6.05
C PRO A 188 -9.67 14.49 -6.96
N GLU A 189 -10.92 14.34 -6.51
CA GLU A 189 -12.00 13.73 -7.32
C GLU A 189 -12.39 14.61 -8.52
N ASP A 190 -12.17 15.93 -8.43
CA ASP A 190 -12.51 16.91 -9.47
C ASP A 190 -11.34 17.23 -10.43
N TRP A 191 -10.18 16.56 -10.29
CA TRP A 191 -8.97 16.90 -11.05
C TRP A 191 -8.68 15.89 -12.17
N PRO A 192 -8.58 16.31 -13.45
CA PRO A 192 -8.36 15.38 -14.56
C PRO A 192 -6.99 14.68 -14.47
N ALA A 193 -7.02 13.34 -14.58
CA ALA A 193 -5.87 12.44 -14.48
C ALA A 193 -4.67 12.83 -15.38
N THR A 194 -4.92 13.51 -16.50
CA THR A 194 -3.91 13.93 -17.49
C THR A 194 -2.90 14.96 -16.98
N ARG A 195 -3.19 15.69 -15.88
CA ARG A 195 -2.24 16.66 -15.31
C ARG A 195 -1.19 16.07 -14.38
N TRP A 196 -1.34 14.81 -13.93
CA TRP A 196 -0.39 14.15 -13.05
C TRP A 196 0.92 13.79 -13.76
N LEU A 197 0.83 13.25 -14.98
CA LEU A 197 1.98 12.78 -15.76
C LEU A 197 3.01 13.89 -16.08
N ASN A 198 2.54 15.10 -16.38
CA ASN A 198 3.41 16.19 -16.81
C ASN A 198 4.15 16.89 -15.64
N ARG A 199 3.63 16.82 -14.41
CA ARG A 199 4.20 17.56 -13.27
C ARG A 199 5.05 16.68 -12.35
N ALA A 200 4.76 15.39 -12.27
CA ALA A 200 5.62 14.42 -11.57
C ALA A 200 7.01 14.30 -12.22
N ASN A 201 7.11 14.50 -13.55
CA ASN A 201 8.39 14.49 -14.27
C ASN A 201 9.15 15.83 -14.22
N SER A 202 8.51 16.95 -13.87
CA SER A 202 9.12 18.28 -13.92
C SER A 202 9.54 18.84 -12.54
N ALA A 203 9.09 18.24 -11.44
CA ALA A 203 9.48 18.64 -10.08
C ALA A 203 10.58 17.70 -9.54
N ALA A 204 11.79 17.86 -10.04
CA ALA A 204 12.98 17.26 -9.45
C ALA A 204 13.32 17.99 -8.12
N ALA A 205 12.70 17.56 -7.03
CA ALA A 205 13.20 17.65 -5.65
C ALA A 205 12.69 16.39 -4.92
N PRO A 206 13.53 15.74 -4.10
CA PRO A 206 13.71 14.30 -4.12
C PRO A 206 12.40 13.59 -3.77
N PHE A 207 11.76 13.03 -4.79
CA PHE A 207 10.76 12.00 -4.64
C PHE A 207 11.44 10.82 -3.95
N ARG A 208 11.41 10.78 -2.62
CA ARG A 208 11.78 9.56 -1.89
C ARG A 208 10.74 8.53 -2.31
N ARG A 209 11.12 7.66 -3.24
CA ARG A 209 10.51 6.35 -3.38
C ARG A 209 10.61 5.72 -1.99
N SER A 210 9.53 5.76 -1.21
CA SER A 210 9.35 4.75 -0.19
C SER A 210 8.94 3.50 -0.96
N THR A 211 9.94 2.72 -1.35
CA THR A 211 9.74 1.29 -1.56
C THR A 211 9.15 0.77 -0.25
N CYS A 212 7.88 0.38 -0.28
CA CYS A 212 7.36 -0.59 0.66
C CYS A 212 8.11 -1.91 0.47
#